data_AF-A0A522W1S7-F1
#
_entry.id   AF-A0A522W1S7-F1
#
_cell.length_a   1.000
_cell.length_b   1.000
_cell.length_c   1.000
_cell.angle_alpha   90.00
_cell.angle_beta   90.00
_cell.angle_gamma   90.00
#
_symmetry.space_group_name_H-M   'P 1'
#
loop_
_entity.id
_entity.type
_entity.pdbx_description
1 polymer ?
#
loop_
_entity_poly.entity_id
_entity_poly.type
_entity_poly.pdbx_seq_one_letter_code
_entity_poly.pdbx_strand_id
1 'polypeptide(L)' 'MQVSAQSEQGAKPHRIGFLGNSTAALEANLVGPFREGLRELGYVEGRNLLIEYRWAEGNYESLPALIGELLAMK' A
#
# COMPACT_ATOMS: atom_id res chain seq x y z
N MET A 1 -15.30 -37.05 -15.43
CA MET A 1 -15.07 -35.59 -15.51
C MET A 1 -15.24 -35.03 -14.11
N GLN A 2 -14.15 -34.82 -13.38
CA GLN A 2 -14.18 -34.19 -12.06
C GLN A 2 -13.48 -32.84 -12.21
N VAL A 3 -14.27 -31.78 -12.36
CA VAL A 3 -13.77 -30.41 -12.28
C VAL A 3 -13.57 -30.15 -10.79
N SER A 4 -12.33 -30.33 -10.34
CA SER A 4 -11.92 -29.86 -9.02
C SER A 4 -12.01 -28.33 -9.05
N ALA A 5 -13.10 -27.79 -8.49
CA ALA A 5 -13.19 -26.39 -8.13
C ALA A 5 -12.04 -26.11 -7.17
N GLN A 6 -10.95 -25.60 -7.71
CA GLN A 6 -9.83 -25.08 -6.94
C GLN A 6 -10.41 -23.87 -6.22
N SER A 7 -10.91 -24.12 -5.01
CA SER A 7 -11.36 -23.07 -4.10
C SER A 7 -10.19 -22.11 -4.00
N GLU A 8 -10.41 -20.88 -4.46
CA GLU A 8 -9.44 -19.79 -4.39
C GLU A 8 -9.05 -19.65 -2.92
N GLN A 9 -7.94 -20.27 -2.53
CA GLN A 9 -7.33 -20.11 -1.22
C GLN A 9 -7.15 -18.60 -1.07
N GLY A 10 -7.97 -17.96 -0.22
CA GLY A 10 -8.11 -16.50 -0.16
C GLY A 10 -6.76 -15.82 -0.26
N ALA A 11 -6.45 -15.27 -1.43
CA ALA A 11 -5.13 -14.77 -1.75
C ALA A 11 -4.77 -13.69 -0.72
N LYS A 12 -3.63 -13.86 -0.04
CA LYS A 12 -3.16 -12.87 0.95
C LYS A 12 -3.12 -11.51 0.24
N PRO A 13 -3.77 -10.46 0.77
CA PRO A 13 -3.83 -9.19 0.07
C PRO A 13 -2.43 -8.68 -0.21
N HIS A 14 -2.23 -8.10 -1.39
CA HIS A 14 -0.99 -7.42 -1.75
C HIS A 14 -0.72 -6.32 -0.72
N ARG A 15 0.54 -6.01 -0.47
CA ARG A 15 0.93 -4.94 0.46
C ARG A 15 1.88 -3.99 -0.23
N ILE A 16 1.64 -2.71 -0.06
CA ILE A 16 2.50 -1.62 -0.56
C ILE A 16 2.85 -0.74 0.62
N GLY A 17 4.14 -0.47 0.83
CA GLY A 17 4.59 0.59 1.70
C GLY A 17 4.69 1.89 0.91
N PHE A 18 4.06 2.96 1.39
CA PHE A 18 4.15 4.30 0.83
C PHE A 18 4.85 5.22 1.83
N LEU A 19 5.96 5.81 1.42
CA LEU A 19 6.71 6.76 2.23
C LEU A 19 6.65 8.15 1.59
N GLY A 20 5.93 9.05 2.25
CA GLY A 20 5.87 10.47 1.89
C GLY A 20 6.89 11.31 2.64
N ASN A 21 7.42 12.34 2.00
CA ASN A 21 8.39 13.26 2.61
C ASN A 21 7.72 14.40 3.41
N SER A 22 6.42 14.63 3.21
CA SER A 22 5.64 15.72 3.79
C SER A 22 4.48 15.14 4.62
N THR A 23 3.45 15.95 4.90
CA THR A 23 2.23 15.47 5.57
C THR A 23 1.29 14.81 4.57
N ALA A 24 0.43 13.92 5.07
CA ALA A 24 -0.60 13.25 4.26
C ALA A 24 -1.49 14.25 3.49
N ALA A 25 -1.77 15.41 4.08
CA ALA A 25 -2.59 16.45 3.46
C ALA A 25 -1.90 17.10 2.26
N LEU A 26 -0.59 17.36 2.36
CA LEU A 26 0.18 17.97 1.27
C LEU A 26 0.39 16.99 0.12
N GLU A 27 0.50 15.69 0.40
CA GLU A 27 0.71 14.65 -0.60
C GLU A 27 -0.58 14.03 -1.14
N ALA A 28 -1.76 14.50 -0.73
CA ALA A 28 -3.05 14.01 -1.19
C ALA A 28 -3.18 14.05 -2.74
N ASN A 29 -2.58 15.06 -3.38
CA ASN A 29 -2.54 15.20 -4.84
C ASN A 29 -1.69 14.14 -5.55
N LEU A 30 -0.81 13.44 -4.84
CA LEU A 30 -0.02 12.30 -5.35
C LEU A 30 -0.71 10.97 -4.99
N VAL A 31 -1.20 10.85 -3.76
CA VAL A 31 -1.83 9.62 -3.25
C VAL A 31 -3.14 9.32 -3.97
N GLY A 32 -3.95 10.33 -4.27
CA GLY A 32 -5.23 10.16 -4.96
C GLY A 32 -5.08 9.45 -6.32
N PRO A 33 -4.32 10.04 -7.27
CA PRO A 33 -4.07 9.44 -8.57
C PRO A 33 -3.35 8.08 -8.49
N PHE A 34 -2.44 7.89 -7.53
CA PHE A 34 -1.79 6.60 -7.30
C PHE A 34 -2.80 5.49 -6.97
N ARG A 35 -3.72 5.75 -6.03
CA ARG A 35 -4.79 4.80 -5.68
C ARG A 35 -5.76 4.57 -6.84
N GLU A 36 -6.03 5.60 -7.63
CA GLU A 36 -6.89 5.48 -8.81
C GLU A 36 -6.27 4.56 -9.87
N GLY A 37 -5.00 4.75 -10.22
CA GLY A 37 -4.31 3.88 -11.19
C GLY A 37 -4.24 2.42 -10.72
N LEU A 38 -4.03 2.18 -9.42
CA LEU A 38 -4.08 0.83 -8.85
C LEU A 38 -5.47 0.21 -9.00
N ARG A 39 -6.53 1.00 -8.75
CA ARG A 39 -7.92 0.56 -8.90
C ARG A 39 -8.25 0.20 -10.35
N GLU A 40 -7.76 0.97 -11.32
CA GLU A 40 -7.93 0.67 -12.75
C GLU A 40 -7.27 -0.65 -13.16
N LEU A 41 -6.18 -1.03 -12.48
CA LEU A 41 -5.49 -2.32 -12.63
C LEU A 41 -6.13 -3.47 -11.82
N GLY A 42 -7.23 -3.21 -11.11
CA GLY A 42 -7.94 -4.19 -10.30
C GLY A 42 -7.40 -4.35 -8.86
N TYR A 43 -6.44 -3.53 -8.44
CA TYR A 43 -5.95 -3.47 -7.06
C TYR A 43 -6.76 -2.44 -6.26
N VAL A 44 -7.61 -2.93 -5.37
CA VAL A 44 -8.49 -2.12 -4.53
C VAL A 44 -8.06 -2.25 -3.07
N GLU A 45 -7.66 -1.11 -2.51
CA GLU A 45 -7.30 -0.99 -1.11
C GLU A 45 -8.44 -1.47 -0.19
N GLY A 46 -8.12 -2.29 0.81
CA GLY A 46 -9.07 -2.91 1.73
C GLY A 46 -9.77 -4.17 1.17
N ARG A 47 -9.66 -4.46 -0.13
CA ARG A 47 -10.21 -5.68 -0.74
C ARG A 47 -9.12 -6.72 -1.03
N ASN A 48 -8.16 -6.36 -1.87
CA ASN A 48 -7.07 -7.23 -2.31
C ASN A 48 -5.70 -6.54 -2.22
N LEU A 49 -5.66 -5.32 -1.71
CA LEU A 49 -4.47 -4.52 -1.48
C LEU A 49 -4.55 -3.84 -0.10
N LEU A 50 -3.43 -3.73 0.59
CA LEU A 50 -3.25 -2.88 1.78
C LEU A 50 -2.11 -1.91 1.47
N ILE A 51 -2.33 -0.63 1.76
CA ILE A 51 -1.30 0.41 1.60
C ILE A 51 -0.97 0.95 2.98
N GLU A 52 0.28 0.75 3.39
CA GLU A 52 0.80 1.24 4.66
C GLU A 52 1.50 2.57 4.43
N TYR A 53 0.92 3.64 4.96
CA TYR A 53 1.43 4.98 4.81
C TYR A 53 2.37 5.35 5.95
N ARG A 54 3.48 6.01 5.60
CA ARG A 54 4.39 6.69 6.52
C ARG A 54 4.69 8.08 5.98
N TRP A 55 4.71 9.06 6.87
CA TRP A 55 4.86 10.47 6.55
C TRP A 55 6.04 11.01 7.33
N ALA A 56 7.02 11.58 6.64
CA ALA A 56 8.17 12.20 7.29
C ALA A 56 7.85 13.58 7.86
N GLU A 57 6.72 14.19 7.48
CA GLU A 57 6.28 15.50 7.97
C GLU A 57 7.37 16.60 7.79
N GLY A 58 8.19 16.49 6.74
CA GLY A 58 9.33 17.37 6.48
C GLY A 58 10.62 17.02 7.23
N ASN A 59 10.59 16.03 8.13
CA ASN A 59 11.75 15.54 8.86
C ASN A 59 12.46 14.40 8.10
N TYR A 60 13.41 14.76 7.27
CA TYR A 60 14.20 13.79 6.49
C TYR A 60 15.06 12.85 7.37
N GLU A 61 15.42 13.26 8.58
CA GLU A 61 16.19 12.42 9.50
C GLU A 61 15.38 11.22 10.02
N SER A 62 14.04 11.31 9.97
CA SER A 62 13.14 10.21 10.33
C SER A 62 12.96 9.18 9.20
N LEU A 63 13.35 9.49 7.95
CA LEU A 63 13.15 8.57 6.82
C LEU A 63 13.74 7.16 7.04
N PRO A 64 14.97 6.98 7.57
CA PRO A 64 15.51 5.64 7.81
C PRO A 64 14.67 4.84 8.81
N ALA A 65 14.13 5.49 9.84
CA ALA A 65 13.27 4.84 10.83
C ALA A 65 11.92 4.44 10.21
N LEU A 66 11.30 5.33 9.44
CA LEU A 66 10.04 5.07 8.75
C LEU A 66 10.17 3.94 7.70
N ILE A 67 11.30 3.87 6.99
CA ILE A 67 11.62 2.74 6.11
C ILE A 67 11.75 1.44 6.93
N GLY A 68 12.43 1.50 8.07
CA GLY A 68 12.55 0.36 8.98
C GLY A 68 11.20 -0.19 9.43
N GLU A 69 10.25 0.68 9.75
CA GLU A 69 8.87 0.29 10.07
C GLU A 69 8.18 -0.41 8.89
N LEU A 70 8.28 0.15 7.68
CA LEU A 70 7.68 -0.44 6.48
C LEU A 70 8.29 -1.81 6.15
N LEU A 71 9.59 -1.98 6.33
CA LEU A 71 10.29 -3.26 6.10
C LEU A 71 9.96 -4.31 7.17
N ALA A 72 9.66 -3.89 8.39
CA ALA A 72 9.26 -4.78 9.47
C ALA A 72 7.82 -5.34 9.30
N MET A 73 7.02 -4.77 8.40
CA MET A 73 5.66 -5.23 8.10
C MET A 73 5.68 -6.49 7.21
N LYS A 74 5.16 -7.62 7.74
CA LYS A 74 5.15 -8.95 7.10
C LYS A 74 3.74 -9.45 6.75
#